data_AF-A0A956BJQ1-F1
#
_entry.id   AF-A0A956BJQ1-F1
#
_cell.length_a   1.000
_cell.length_b   1.000
_cell.length_c   1.000
_cell.angle_alpha   90.00
_cell.angle_beta   90.00
_cell.angle_gamma   90.00
#
_symmetry.space_group_name_H-M   'P 1'
#
loop_
_entity.id
_entity.type
_entity.pdbx_description
1 polymer ?
#
loop_
_entity_poly.entity_id
_entity_poly.type
_entity_poly.pdbx_seq_one_letter_code
_entity_poly.pdbx_strand_id
1 'polypeptide(L)'
;KDWKKRRGTGGVVLGGRVFAPRVVARLQGALLEALQTFHTDQPLALGAQRRELHRDRLAHLADRVFDDLVESLSASNQVRLDGPLVWAAAFEVHPSDAQVALQAELAAAIADAGLAGTTPKGLHTAFPQPEVAALVRLLERDGTVESIPGVGWVSAVARADLKSRVRVWFTTHDELSPGDFKELADLTRKTAIPWLEWLDKQRYTAFGPSGRRTRGSQLD
;
A
#
# COMPACT_ATOMS: atom_id res chain seq x y z
N LYS A 1 38.86 4.23 -40.38
CA LYS A 1 37.65 5.06 -40.09
C LYS A 1 37.55 5.22 -38.57
N ASP A 2 37.92 6.39 -38.06
CA ASP A 2 38.06 6.68 -36.64
C ASP A 2 36.69 6.99 -36.01
N TRP A 3 36.09 5.99 -35.36
CA TRP A 3 34.76 6.08 -34.76
C TRP A 3 34.73 6.96 -33.51
N LYS A 4 35.90 7.28 -32.92
CA LYS A 4 36.03 8.10 -31.70
C LYS A 4 35.72 9.59 -31.92
N LYS A 5 35.74 10.06 -33.18
CA LYS A 5 35.48 11.47 -33.55
C LYS A 5 34.02 11.79 -33.88
N ARG A 6 33.11 10.80 -33.89
CA ARG A 6 31.66 11.07 -33.96
C ARG A 6 31.07 11.21 -32.56
N ARG A 7 31.51 12.22 -31.81
CA ARG A 7 30.69 12.76 -30.71
C ARG A 7 29.55 13.56 -31.33
N GLY A 8 28.55 12.85 -31.84
CA GLY A 8 27.24 13.45 -32.05
C GLY A 8 26.73 13.93 -30.70
N THR A 9 26.31 15.18 -30.64
CA THR A 9 25.62 15.78 -29.49
C THR A 9 24.49 14.87 -28.98
N GLY A 10 24.56 14.51 -27.70
CA GLY A 10 23.38 14.12 -26.91
C GLY A 10 22.90 12.68 -27.02
N GLY A 11 23.73 11.66 -26.82
CA GLY A 11 23.21 10.32 -26.48
C GLY A 11 22.60 10.31 -25.07
N VAL A 12 21.54 9.54 -24.85
CA VAL A 12 20.93 9.36 -23.52
C VAL A 12 21.38 8.01 -22.96
N VAL A 13 21.83 7.99 -21.71
CA VAL A 13 22.27 6.76 -21.04
C VAL A 13 21.10 6.15 -20.27
N LEU A 14 20.78 4.89 -20.52
CA LEU A 14 19.84 4.07 -19.75
C LEU A 14 20.47 2.69 -19.51
N GLY A 15 20.42 2.17 -18.29
CA GLY A 15 20.98 0.88 -17.90
C GLY A 15 22.46 0.70 -18.26
N GLY A 16 23.24 1.79 -18.24
CA GLY A 16 24.65 1.80 -18.65
C GLY A 16 24.90 1.69 -20.16
N ARG A 17 23.85 1.80 -21.00
CA ARG A 17 23.94 1.77 -22.47
C ARG A 17 23.54 3.13 -23.05
N VAL A 18 24.13 3.48 -24.19
CA VAL A 18 23.85 4.75 -24.88
C VAL A 18 22.80 4.54 -25.97
N PHE A 19 21.72 5.31 -25.92
CA PHE A 19 20.65 5.33 -26.89
C PHE A 19 20.58 6.68 -27.62
N ALA A 20 20.08 6.68 -28.85
CA ALA A 20 19.75 7.92 -29.54
C ALA A 20 18.53 8.59 -28.86
N PRO A 21 18.47 9.94 -28.71
CA PRO A 21 17.35 10.63 -28.06
C PRO A 21 15.98 10.24 -28.61
N ARG A 22 15.84 10.13 -29.94
CA ARG A 22 14.60 9.70 -30.59
C ARG A 22 14.14 8.30 -30.16
N VAL A 23 15.07 7.41 -29.82
CA VAL A 23 14.75 6.06 -29.34
C VAL A 23 14.22 6.15 -27.92
N VAL A 24 14.87 6.91 -27.05
CA VAL A 24 14.39 7.13 -25.67
C VAL A 24 13.02 7.80 -25.67
N ALA A 25 12.82 8.86 -26.45
CA ALA A 25 11.52 9.53 -26.57
C ALA A 25 10.40 8.56 -27.00
N ARG A 26 10.68 7.64 -27.94
CA ARG A 26 9.73 6.60 -28.36
C ARG A 26 9.43 5.59 -27.24
N LEU A 27 10.43 5.20 -26.46
CA LEU A 27 10.25 4.30 -25.32
C LEU A 27 9.47 4.96 -24.18
N GLN A 28 9.75 6.23 -23.90
CA GLN A 28 9.01 7.06 -22.97
C GLN A 28 7.54 7.17 -23.37
N GLY A 29 7.26 7.46 -24.65
CA GLY A 29 5.90 7.46 -25.19
C GLY A 29 5.20 6.11 -25.01
N ALA A 30 5.88 4.99 -25.30
CA ALA A 30 5.31 3.66 -25.10
C ALA A 30 4.98 3.35 -23.63
N LEU A 31 5.78 3.85 -22.69
CA LEU A 31 5.52 3.71 -21.25
C LEU A 31 4.34 4.56 -20.78
N LEU A 32 4.23 5.80 -21.28
CA LEU A 32 3.08 6.67 -21.00
C LEU A 32 1.78 6.10 -21.58
N GLU A 33 1.82 5.55 -22.80
CA GLU A 33 0.69 4.82 -23.40
C GLU A 33 0.31 3.60 -22.56
N ALA A 34 1.28 2.80 -22.08
CA ALA A 34 1.01 1.66 -21.22
C ALA A 34 0.36 2.07 -19.89
N LEU A 35 0.80 3.18 -19.30
CA LEU A 35 0.17 3.78 -18.10
C LEU A 35 -1.26 4.24 -18.39
N GLN A 36 -1.50 4.91 -19.52
CA GLN A 36 -2.84 5.35 -19.90
C GLN A 36 -3.81 4.18 -20.05
N THR A 37 -3.38 3.10 -20.71
CA THR A 37 -4.17 1.87 -20.84
C THR A 37 -4.44 1.27 -19.46
N PHE A 38 -3.42 1.15 -18.61
CA PHE A 38 -3.57 0.62 -17.25
C PHE A 38 -4.61 1.41 -16.44
N HIS A 39 -4.55 2.74 -16.45
CA HIS A 39 -5.51 3.58 -15.72
C HIS A 39 -6.94 3.48 -16.27
N THR A 40 -7.08 3.26 -17.58
CA THR A 40 -8.39 3.04 -18.21
C THR A 40 -8.98 1.69 -17.79
N ASP A 41 -8.15 0.65 -17.77
CA ASP A 41 -8.57 -0.71 -17.41
C ASP A 41 -8.80 -0.87 -15.91
N GLN A 42 -8.05 -0.13 -15.08
CA GLN A 42 -8.06 -0.22 -13.62
C GLN A 42 -8.16 1.18 -12.98
N PRO A 43 -9.29 1.89 -13.14
CA PRO A 43 -9.44 3.29 -12.71
C PRO A 43 -9.35 3.51 -11.19
N LEU A 44 -9.55 2.46 -10.39
CA LEU A 44 -9.44 2.49 -8.93
C LEU A 44 -8.06 2.02 -8.41
N ALA A 45 -7.13 1.67 -9.30
CA ALA A 45 -5.82 1.17 -8.88
C ALA A 45 -4.98 2.27 -8.22
N LEU A 46 -4.30 1.90 -7.15
CA LEU A 46 -3.27 2.71 -6.49
C LEU A 46 -1.96 2.69 -7.29
N GLY A 47 -2.01 2.86 -8.60
CA GLY A 47 -0.85 2.85 -9.49
C GLY A 47 -0.47 1.47 -10.00
N ALA A 48 0.29 1.46 -11.09
CA ALA A 48 0.75 0.25 -11.75
C ALA A 48 2.05 -0.25 -11.11
N GLN A 49 2.19 -1.56 -10.93
CA GLN A 49 3.49 -2.14 -10.62
C GLN A 49 4.42 -1.98 -11.83
N ARG A 50 5.71 -1.72 -11.59
CA ARG A 50 6.72 -1.66 -12.68
C ARG A 50 6.64 -2.86 -13.62
N ARG A 51 6.43 -4.06 -13.09
CA ARG A 51 6.32 -5.30 -13.88
C ARG A 51 5.07 -5.37 -14.76
N GLU A 52 3.98 -4.70 -14.39
CA GLU A 52 2.76 -4.60 -15.23
C GLU A 52 2.97 -3.65 -16.41
N LEU A 53 3.92 -2.73 -16.31
CA LEU A 53 4.30 -1.81 -17.38
C LEU A 53 5.45 -2.36 -18.24
N HIS A 54 6.31 -3.18 -17.65
CA HIS A 54 7.47 -3.81 -18.32
C HIS A 54 7.05 -5.03 -19.15
N ARG A 55 6.16 -4.82 -20.11
CA ARG A 55 5.60 -5.84 -21.00
C ARG A 55 5.38 -5.30 -22.41
N ASP A 56 4.84 -6.13 -23.30
CA ASP A 56 4.47 -5.75 -24.66
C ASP A 56 5.61 -5.02 -25.40
N ARG A 57 5.39 -3.76 -25.79
CA ARG A 57 6.37 -2.92 -26.50
C ARG A 57 7.64 -2.63 -25.68
N LEU A 58 7.64 -2.88 -24.37
CA LEU A 58 8.76 -2.65 -23.46
C LEU A 58 9.39 -3.96 -22.96
N ALA A 59 8.81 -5.13 -23.25
CA ALA A 59 9.27 -6.43 -22.74
C ALA A 59 10.72 -6.77 -23.15
N HIS A 60 11.20 -6.21 -24.25
CA HIS A 60 12.55 -6.45 -24.77
C HIS A 60 13.64 -5.63 -24.05
N LEU A 61 13.27 -4.69 -23.19
CA LEU A 61 14.22 -3.91 -22.41
C LEU A 61 14.79 -4.76 -21.27
N ALA A 62 16.09 -4.67 -21.04
CA ALA A 62 16.68 -5.20 -19.81
C ALA A 62 16.18 -4.39 -18.60
N ASP A 63 16.03 -5.02 -17.43
CA ASP A 63 15.45 -4.41 -16.22
C ASP A 63 16.03 -3.04 -15.90
N ARG A 64 17.37 -2.92 -15.87
CA ARG A 64 18.05 -1.64 -15.61
C ARG A 64 17.76 -0.55 -16.64
N VAL A 65 17.48 -0.92 -17.89
CA VAL A 65 17.10 0.05 -18.94
C VAL A 65 15.66 0.50 -18.72
N PHE A 66 14.77 -0.41 -18.31
CA PHE A 66 13.38 -0.07 -17.99
C PHE A 66 13.29 0.80 -16.73
N ASP A 67 14.03 0.45 -15.68
CA ASP A 67 14.10 1.25 -14.45
C ASP A 67 14.59 2.67 -14.74
N ASP A 68 15.71 2.84 -15.44
CA ASP A 68 16.21 4.17 -15.81
C ASP A 68 15.23 4.94 -16.71
N LEU A 69 14.44 4.23 -17.54
CA LEU A 69 13.39 4.85 -18.36
C LEU A 69 12.27 5.42 -17.48
N VAL A 70 11.81 4.66 -16.48
CA VAL A 70 10.82 5.10 -15.49
C VAL A 70 11.35 6.31 -14.70
N GLU A 71 12.58 6.22 -14.20
CA GLU A 71 13.23 7.31 -13.46
C GLU A 71 13.38 8.56 -14.33
N SER A 72 13.70 8.41 -15.63
CA SER A 72 13.80 9.55 -16.56
C SER A 72 12.48 10.30 -16.73
N LEU A 73 11.34 9.58 -16.77
CA LEU A 73 10.02 10.20 -16.82
C LEU A 73 9.69 10.90 -15.51
N SER A 74 10.08 10.30 -14.37
CA SER A 74 9.87 10.89 -13.05
C SER A 74 10.66 12.18 -12.88
N ALA A 75 11.94 12.20 -13.29
CA ALA A 75 12.78 13.39 -13.31
C ALA A 75 12.22 14.52 -14.19
N SER A 76 11.42 14.18 -15.20
CA SER A 76 10.71 15.13 -16.06
C SER A 76 9.28 15.47 -15.60
N ASN A 77 8.87 15.03 -14.39
CA ASN A 77 7.53 15.22 -13.82
C ASN A 77 6.37 14.65 -14.66
N GLN A 78 6.64 13.66 -15.51
CA GLN A 78 5.59 12.99 -16.31
C GLN A 78 4.98 11.80 -15.59
N VAL A 79 5.71 11.21 -14.62
CA VAL A 79 5.22 10.13 -13.76
C VAL A 79 5.53 10.41 -12.29
N ARG A 80 4.68 9.90 -11.41
CA ARG A 80 4.90 9.88 -9.96
C ARG A 80 5.27 8.46 -9.53
N LEU A 81 6.17 8.35 -8.55
CA LEU A 81 6.62 7.07 -8.00
C LEU A 81 6.28 6.99 -6.51
N ASP A 82 5.87 5.81 -6.05
CA ASP A 82 5.73 5.48 -4.63
C ASP A 82 6.17 4.02 -4.44
N GLY A 83 7.41 3.83 -3.99
CA GLY A 83 8.05 2.51 -3.97
C GLY A 83 8.01 1.86 -5.36
N PRO A 84 7.36 0.68 -5.53
CA PRO A 84 7.29 -0.02 -6.81
C PRO A 84 6.14 0.47 -7.72
N LEU A 85 5.31 1.40 -7.24
CA LEU A 85 4.12 1.88 -7.92
C LEU A 85 4.44 3.10 -8.80
N VAL A 86 3.85 3.12 -9.98
CA VAL A 86 4.03 4.17 -10.99
C VAL A 86 2.66 4.71 -11.40
N TRP A 87 2.55 6.04 -11.46
CA TRP A 87 1.38 6.75 -12.00
C TRP A 87 1.81 7.70 -13.10
N ALA A 88 0.92 7.96 -14.05
CA ALA A 88 1.02 9.18 -14.83
C ALA A 88 0.83 10.37 -13.87
N ALA A 89 1.62 11.43 -14.03
CA ALA A 89 1.63 12.51 -13.05
C ALA A 89 0.24 13.16 -12.86
N ALA A 90 -0.50 13.30 -13.96
CA ALA A 90 -1.84 13.88 -14.01
C ALA A 90 -2.98 12.88 -13.69
N PHE A 91 -2.68 11.61 -13.45
CA PHE A 91 -3.73 10.64 -13.11
C PHE A 91 -4.08 10.74 -11.62
N GLU A 92 -5.38 10.78 -11.37
CA GLU A 92 -5.99 10.75 -10.04
C GLU A 92 -7.17 9.78 -10.07
N VAL A 93 -7.31 9.00 -9.00
CA VAL A 93 -8.43 8.07 -8.83
C VAL A 93 -9.69 8.87 -8.51
N HIS A 94 -10.70 8.74 -9.36
CA HIS A 94 -11.99 9.39 -9.20
C HIS A 94 -13.10 8.33 -9.15
N PRO A 95 -13.48 7.84 -7.95
CA PRO A 95 -14.60 6.92 -7.81
C PRO A 95 -15.91 7.61 -8.26
N SER A 96 -16.81 6.86 -8.87
CA SER A 96 -18.17 7.34 -9.16
C SER A 96 -19.00 7.52 -7.89
N ASP A 97 -20.11 8.25 -7.95
CA ASP A 97 -21.01 8.43 -6.80
C ASP A 97 -21.47 7.09 -6.19
N ALA A 98 -21.75 6.10 -7.05
CA ALA A 98 -22.12 4.75 -6.61
C ALA A 98 -20.95 4.04 -5.88
N GLN A 99 -19.72 4.23 -6.36
CA GLN A 99 -18.52 3.68 -5.73
C GLN A 99 -18.20 4.39 -4.41
N VAL A 100 -18.44 5.69 -4.31
CA VAL A 100 -18.33 6.45 -3.05
C VAL A 100 -19.34 5.94 -2.03
N ALA A 101 -20.60 5.75 -2.43
CA ALA A 101 -21.63 5.19 -1.56
C ALA A 101 -21.26 3.77 -1.08
N LEU A 102 -20.82 2.90 -1.99
CA LEU A 102 -20.36 1.55 -1.64
C LEU A 102 -19.13 1.60 -0.71
N GLN A 103 -18.18 2.49 -0.96
CA GLN A 103 -17.01 2.67 -0.09
C GLN A 103 -17.41 3.09 1.33
N ALA A 104 -18.41 3.96 1.47
CA ALA A 104 -18.95 4.35 2.78
C ALA A 104 -19.61 3.17 3.50
N GLU A 105 -20.38 2.34 2.79
CA GLU A 105 -20.97 1.10 3.34
C GLU A 105 -19.89 0.10 3.80
N LEU A 106 -18.84 -0.08 3.00
CA LEU A 106 -17.69 -0.92 3.35
C LEU A 106 -16.99 -0.41 4.62
N ALA A 107 -16.74 0.90 4.72
CA ALA A 107 -16.12 1.50 5.88
C ALA A 107 -16.98 1.34 7.15
N ALA A 108 -18.30 1.51 7.04
CA ALA A 108 -19.24 1.29 8.13
C ALA A 108 -19.24 -0.18 8.59
N ALA A 109 -19.32 -1.14 7.66
CA ALA A 109 -19.30 -2.56 7.99
C ALA A 109 -17.99 -2.99 8.68
N ILE A 110 -16.85 -2.45 8.25
CA ILE A 110 -15.54 -2.70 8.89
C ILE A 110 -15.48 -2.04 10.27
N ALA A 111 -16.07 -0.86 10.45
CA ALA A 111 -16.14 -0.19 11.75
C ALA A 111 -17.00 -0.97 12.74
N ASP A 112 -18.17 -1.46 12.31
CA ASP A 112 -19.10 -2.25 13.13
C ASP A 112 -18.48 -3.58 13.60
N ALA A 113 -17.58 -4.16 12.80
CA ALA A 113 -16.84 -5.36 13.19
C ALA A 113 -15.84 -5.12 14.34
N GLY A 114 -15.50 -3.85 14.64
CA GLY A 114 -14.60 -3.48 15.73
C GLY A 114 -13.26 -4.20 15.66
N LEU A 115 -12.75 -4.65 16.81
CA LEU A 115 -11.47 -5.35 16.90
C LEU A 115 -11.51 -6.81 16.39
N ALA A 116 -12.69 -7.36 16.13
CA ALA A 116 -12.79 -8.67 15.46
C ALA A 116 -12.41 -8.55 13.97
N GLY A 117 -12.59 -7.36 13.39
CA GLY A 117 -12.27 -7.03 12.01
C GLY A 117 -13.08 -7.79 10.97
N THR A 118 -12.80 -7.50 9.69
CA THR A 118 -13.47 -8.17 8.57
C THR A 118 -12.44 -8.86 7.67
N THR A 119 -12.59 -10.17 7.48
CA THR A 119 -11.71 -10.93 6.59
C THR A 119 -12.03 -10.68 5.10
N PRO A 120 -11.09 -10.88 4.17
CA PRO A 120 -11.36 -10.83 2.73
C PRO A 120 -12.56 -11.67 2.29
N LYS A 121 -12.65 -12.91 2.81
CA LYS A 121 -13.76 -13.80 2.51
C LYS A 121 -15.09 -13.25 3.07
N GLY A 122 -15.08 -12.77 4.32
CA GLY A 122 -16.27 -12.23 4.96
C GLY A 122 -16.79 -10.98 4.23
N LEU A 123 -15.88 -10.07 3.89
CA LEU A 123 -16.23 -8.83 3.19
C LEU A 123 -16.78 -9.12 1.79
N HIS A 124 -16.13 -10.00 1.02
CA HIS A 124 -16.64 -10.38 -0.31
C HIS A 124 -17.98 -11.13 -0.26
N THR A 125 -18.24 -11.88 0.82
CA THR A 125 -19.55 -12.54 1.00
C THR A 125 -20.66 -11.52 1.24
N ALA A 126 -20.39 -10.46 2.00
CA ALA A 126 -21.35 -9.39 2.26
C ALA A 126 -21.49 -8.40 1.09
N PHE A 127 -20.40 -8.17 0.35
CA PHE A 127 -20.31 -7.23 -0.76
C PHE A 127 -19.73 -7.96 -1.99
N PRO A 128 -20.60 -8.54 -2.85
CA PRO A 128 -20.17 -9.34 -3.99
C PRO A 128 -19.69 -8.51 -5.20
N GLN A 129 -19.78 -7.17 -5.13
CA GLN A 129 -19.39 -6.28 -6.23
C GLN A 129 -17.89 -6.42 -6.54
N PRO A 130 -17.50 -6.49 -7.84
CA PRO A 130 -16.11 -6.75 -8.24
C PRO A 130 -15.13 -5.65 -7.80
N GLU A 131 -15.58 -4.40 -7.66
CA GLU A 131 -14.78 -3.25 -7.26
C GLU A 131 -14.42 -3.21 -5.77
N VAL A 132 -15.05 -4.04 -4.93
CA VAL A 132 -14.86 -4.02 -3.45
C VAL A 132 -13.40 -4.12 -3.06
N ALA A 133 -12.64 -5.01 -3.70
CA ALA A 133 -11.22 -5.17 -3.40
C ALA A 133 -10.40 -3.89 -3.70
N ALA A 134 -10.77 -3.14 -4.74
CA ALA A 134 -10.11 -1.88 -5.08
C ALA A 134 -10.52 -0.76 -4.12
N LEU A 135 -11.81 -0.65 -3.80
CA LEU A 135 -12.32 0.36 -2.87
C LEU A 135 -11.75 0.22 -1.45
N VAL A 136 -11.58 -1.01 -0.96
CA VAL A 136 -10.93 -1.27 0.33
C VAL A 136 -9.47 -0.83 0.33
N ARG A 137 -8.74 -1.03 -0.78
CA ARG A 137 -7.36 -0.53 -0.90
C ARG A 137 -7.31 1.00 -0.83
N LEU A 138 -8.31 1.70 -1.38
CA LEU A 138 -8.40 3.16 -1.23
C LEU A 138 -8.58 3.55 0.26
N LEU A 139 -9.43 2.84 1.00
CA LEU A 139 -9.60 3.01 2.45
C LEU A 139 -8.35 2.66 3.26
N GLU A 140 -7.52 1.71 2.78
CA GLU A 140 -6.23 1.43 3.40
C GLU A 140 -5.23 2.55 3.13
N ARG A 141 -5.26 3.11 1.91
CA ARG A 141 -4.34 4.17 1.48
C ARG A 141 -4.57 5.48 2.25
N ASP A 142 -5.82 5.85 2.51
CA ASP A 142 -6.15 7.03 3.31
C ASP A 142 -6.07 6.79 4.83
N GLY A 143 -5.85 5.53 5.23
CA GLY A 143 -5.68 5.12 6.62
C GLY A 143 -6.98 4.87 7.38
N THR A 144 -8.15 4.99 6.73
CA THR A 144 -9.47 4.70 7.31
C THR A 144 -9.54 3.27 7.85
N VAL A 145 -8.92 2.33 7.15
CA VAL A 145 -8.79 0.92 7.59
C VAL A 145 -7.34 0.45 7.50
N GLU A 146 -7.01 -0.62 8.22
CA GLU A 146 -5.74 -1.35 8.07
C GLU A 146 -6.00 -2.84 8.14
N SER A 147 -5.36 -3.61 7.26
CA SER A 147 -5.33 -5.06 7.36
C SER A 147 -4.37 -5.52 8.45
N ILE A 148 -4.90 -6.21 9.46
CA ILE A 148 -4.12 -6.82 10.52
C ILE A 148 -4.01 -8.33 10.24
N PRO A 149 -2.79 -8.87 10.07
CA PRO A 149 -2.59 -10.30 9.83
C PRO A 149 -3.30 -11.15 10.88
N GLY A 150 -4.09 -12.14 10.44
CA GLY A 150 -4.85 -13.01 11.34
C GLY A 150 -6.17 -12.44 11.88
N VAL A 151 -6.48 -11.16 11.60
CA VAL A 151 -7.75 -10.50 11.97
C VAL A 151 -8.54 -10.10 10.73
N GLY A 152 -7.92 -9.38 9.80
CA GLY A 152 -8.58 -8.76 8.65
C GLY A 152 -8.54 -7.24 8.74
N TRP A 153 -9.41 -6.55 8.01
CA TRP A 153 -9.47 -5.09 8.05
C TRP A 153 -10.14 -4.58 9.32
N VAL A 154 -9.56 -3.53 9.88
CA VAL A 154 -10.05 -2.88 11.09
C VAL A 154 -10.02 -1.36 10.90
N SER A 155 -11.05 -0.67 11.38
CA SER A 155 -11.15 0.78 11.27
C SER A 155 -10.07 1.50 12.09
N ALA A 156 -9.72 2.71 11.67
CA ALA A 156 -8.85 3.62 12.42
C ALA A 156 -9.41 3.92 13.81
N VAL A 157 -10.74 4.04 13.94
CA VAL A 157 -11.43 4.31 15.20
C VAL A 157 -11.22 3.17 16.20
N ALA A 158 -11.47 1.92 15.79
CA ALA A 158 -11.25 0.77 16.67
C ALA A 158 -9.77 0.62 17.08
N ARG A 159 -8.85 0.85 16.14
CA ARG A 159 -7.40 0.88 16.44
C ARG A 159 -7.03 1.98 17.44
N ALA A 160 -7.58 3.19 17.29
CA ALA A 160 -7.31 4.31 18.18
C ALA A 160 -7.84 4.05 19.60
N ASP A 161 -9.05 3.51 19.70
CA ASP A 161 -9.65 3.11 20.98
C ASP A 161 -8.80 2.04 21.69
N LEU A 162 -8.36 1.00 20.97
CA LEU A 162 -7.47 -0.02 21.55
C LEU A 162 -6.17 0.60 22.09
N LYS A 163 -5.51 1.48 21.32
CA LYS A 163 -4.29 2.18 21.78
C LYS A 163 -4.55 2.97 23.05
N SER A 164 -5.70 3.64 23.13
CA SER A 164 -6.13 4.40 24.32
C SER A 164 -6.26 3.48 25.54
N ARG A 165 -6.97 2.36 25.40
CA ARG A 165 -7.12 1.36 26.46
C ARG A 165 -5.77 0.80 26.94
N VAL A 166 -4.87 0.47 26.00
CA VAL A 166 -3.51 0.00 26.34
C VAL A 166 -2.70 1.09 27.05
N ARG A 167 -2.83 2.36 26.63
CA ARG A 167 -2.18 3.48 27.33
C ARG A 167 -2.67 3.62 28.76
N VAL A 168 -3.99 3.56 28.96
CA VAL A 168 -4.62 3.63 30.29
C VAL A 168 -4.17 2.45 31.16
N TRP A 169 -4.08 1.24 30.62
CA TRP A 169 -3.58 0.07 31.33
C TRP A 169 -2.21 0.31 31.98
N PHE A 170 -1.26 0.81 31.21
CA PHE A 170 0.11 1.08 31.67
C PHE A 170 0.24 2.32 32.60
N THR A 171 -0.86 2.96 32.98
CA THR A 171 -0.85 3.96 34.08
C THR A 171 -0.94 3.32 35.47
N THR A 172 -1.43 2.07 35.54
CA THR A 172 -1.70 1.36 36.79
C THR A 172 -1.05 -0.03 36.85
N HIS A 173 -0.53 -0.53 35.73
CA HIS A 173 0.09 -1.85 35.62
C HIS A 173 1.44 -1.76 34.89
N ASP A 174 2.44 -2.52 35.33
CA ASP A 174 3.77 -2.54 34.70
C ASP A 174 3.86 -3.53 33.52
N GLU A 175 3.00 -4.55 33.54
CA GLU A 175 2.98 -5.63 32.54
C GLU A 175 1.56 -5.89 32.02
N LEU A 176 1.48 -6.47 30.83
CA LEU A 176 0.25 -6.89 30.16
C LEU A 176 0.40 -8.34 29.69
N SER A 177 -0.31 -9.27 30.34
CA SER A 177 -0.35 -10.67 29.89
C SER A 177 -1.36 -10.86 28.75
N PRO A 178 -1.28 -11.97 28.00
CA PRO A 178 -2.31 -12.30 27.01
C PRO A 178 -3.72 -12.47 27.59
N GLY A 179 -3.83 -12.84 28.87
CA GLY A 179 -5.12 -12.94 29.56
C GLY A 179 -5.70 -11.56 29.83
N ASP A 180 -4.88 -10.68 30.42
CA ASP A 180 -5.25 -9.28 30.69
C ASP A 180 -5.65 -8.55 29.42
N PHE A 181 -4.88 -8.73 28.34
CA PHE A 181 -5.19 -8.11 27.06
C PHE A 181 -6.52 -8.56 26.50
N LYS A 182 -6.88 -9.84 26.69
CA LYS A 182 -8.18 -10.37 26.24
C LYS A 182 -9.33 -9.62 26.90
N GLU A 183 -9.22 -9.38 28.20
CA GLU A 183 -10.22 -8.66 28.99
C GLU A 183 -10.24 -7.17 28.63
N LEU A 184 -9.06 -6.54 28.52
CA LEU A 184 -8.91 -5.15 28.09
C LEU A 184 -9.52 -4.89 26.71
N ALA A 185 -9.27 -5.78 25.76
CA ALA A 185 -9.69 -5.64 24.37
C ALA A 185 -11.14 -6.07 24.13
N ASP A 186 -11.77 -6.76 25.08
CA ASP A 186 -13.05 -7.47 24.92
C ASP A 186 -13.05 -8.40 23.69
N LEU A 187 -12.04 -9.27 23.61
CA LEU A 187 -11.78 -10.14 22.47
C LEU A 187 -11.81 -11.63 22.83
N THR A 188 -11.91 -12.48 21.80
CA THR A 188 -11.67 -13.92 21.98
C THR A 188 -10.16 -14.22 22.01
N ARG A 189 -9.77 -15.37 22.59
CA ARG A 189 -8.36 -15.81 22.62
C ARG A 189 -7.75 -15.94 21.22
N LYS A 190 -8.54 -16.33 20.22
CA LYS A 190 -8.09 -16.50 18.83
C LYS A 190 -7.71 -15.17 18.19
N THR A 191 -8.38 -14.08 18.55
CA THR A 191 -8.15 -12.74 17.97
C THR A 191 -7.16 -11.90 18.79
N ALA A 192 -6.93 -12.23 20.07
CA ALA A 192 -6.03 -11.48 20.95
C ALA A 192 -4.54 -11.52 20.54
N ILE A 193 -4.02 -12.68 20.13
CA ILE A 193 -2.59 -12.83 19.78
C ILE A 193 -2.18 -11.95 18.59
N PRO A 194 -2.90 -11.95 17.45
CA PRO A 194 -2.62 -11.05 16.34
C PRO A 194 -2.52 -9.57 16.73
N TRP A 195 -3.41 -9.11 17.62
CA TRP A 195 -3.39 -7.73 18.09
C TRP A 195 -2.18 -7.42 18.97
N LEU A 196 -1.79 -8.37 19.81
CA LEU A 196 -0.59 -8.26 20.63
C LEU A 196 0.68 -8.19 19.77
N GLU A 197 0.78 -9.01 18.73
CA GLU A 197 1.87 -8.95 17.74
C GLU A 197 1.88 -7.62 16.98
N TRP A 198 0.70 -7.12 16.61
CA TRP A 198 0.56 -5.82 15.97
C TRP A 198 1.00 -4.67 16.90
N LEU A 199 0.59 -4.66 18.17
CA LEU A 199 1.01 -3.67 19.16
C LEU A 199 2.53 -3.69 19.39
N ASP A 200 3.15 -4.88 19.40
CA ASP A 200 4.60 -5.03 19.50
C ASP A 200 5.31 -4.46 18.27
N LYS A 201 4.84 -4.81 17.07
CA LYS A 201 5.40 -4.30 15.81
C LYS A 201 5.30 -2.78 15.72
N GLN A 202 4.17 -2.23 16.18
CA GLN A 202 3.93 -0.79 16.25
C GLN A 202 4.58 -0.12 17.47
N ARG A 203 5.30 -0.87 18.32
CA ARG A 203 6.01 -0.38 19.52
C ARG A 203 5.11 0.30 20.57
N TYR A 204 3.83 -0.06 20.61
CA TYR A 204 2.95 0.28 21.74
C TYR A 204 3.23 -0.64 22.93
N THR A 205 3.62 -1.88 22.67
CA THR A 205 4.07 -2.85 23.66
C THR A 205 5.44 -3.42 23.27
N ALA A 206 6.11 -4.09 24.20
CA ALA A 206 7.31 -4.86 23.91
C ALA A 206 7.22 -6.26 24.54
N PHE A 207 7.46 -7.29 23.73
CA PHE A 207 7.42 -8.68 24.20
C PHE A 207 8.59 -8.97 25.15
N GLY A 208 8.26 -9.32 26.40
CA GLY A 208 9.23 -9.65 27.43
C GLY A 208 9.55 -11.16 27.51
N PRO A 209 10.69 -11.52 28.11
CA PRO A 209 11.11 -12.91 28.26
C PRO A 209 10.17 -13.77 29.14
N SER A 210 9.33 -13.14 29.96
CA SER A 210 8.29 -13.79 30.76
C SER A 210 7.04 -14.19 29.97
N GLY A 211 6.98 -13.87 28.66
CA GLY A 211 5.78 -14.02 27.83
C GLY A 211 4.73 -12.91 28.05
N ARG A 212 5.05 -11.92 28.89
CA ARG A 212 4.24 -10.74 29.16
C ARG A 212 4.82 -9.53 28.43
N ARG A 213 3.98 -8.53 28.19
CA ARG A 213 4.38 -7.29 27.51
C ARG A 213 4.61 -6.16 28.47
N THR A 214 5.62 -5.36 28.17
CA THR A 214 5.90 -4.10 28.86
C THR A 214 5.47 -2.91 28.00
N ARG A 215 5.45 -1.72 28.62
CA ARG A 215 5.14 -0.45 27.94
C ARG A 215 6.14 -0.21 26.80
N GLY A 216 5.62 0.10 25.60
CA GLY A 216 6.43 0.44 24.44
C GLY A 216 6.63 1.95 24.25
N SER A 217 7.62 2.33 23.44
CA SER A 217 8.04 3.71 23.20
C SER A 217 7.00 4.62 22.53
N GLN A 218 5.91 4.08 21.97
CA GLN A 218 4.81 4.87 21.38
C GLN A 218 3.74 5.26 22.40
N LEU A 219 3.90 4.83 23.66
CA LEU A 219 3.01 5.21 24.76
C LEU A 219 3.54 6.36 25.61
N ASP A 220 4.72 6.89 25.28
CA ASP A 220 5.34 8.05 25.93
C ASP A 220 4.83 9.37 25.34
#